data_AF-A0A920KSW6-F1
#
_entry.id   AF-A0A920KSW6-F1
#
_cell.length_a   1.000
_cell.length_b   1.000
_cell.length_c   1.000
_cell.angle_alpha   90.00
_cell.angle_beta   90.00
_cell.angle_gamma   90.00
#
_symmetry.space_group_name_H-M   'P 1'
#
loop_
_entity.id
_entity.type
_entity.pdbx_description
1 polymer ?
#
loop_
_entity_poly.entity_id
_entity_poly.type
_entity_poly.pdbx_seq_one_letter_code
_entity_poly.pdbx_strand_id
1 'polypeptide(L)'
;MRILSLKCFWSDDYKWAREKISINELGKVPNGFNDFLNFGDFIHLKKNDDYLSLDQVPEVEASLISIDPETGEVIAYVGGKNFNDSNFDRVSSSFPQSGSSFKPFIYSSGIANGYNLSTLINDAPIIFEDENLESAWRPENYTGEFYGPISLRDALIKSVNIVSIKLLRELGIEKSHDYLEKFGFEKSRLPKDLSLALGSGNFSPIEMVRAYSVIANDGYISNIHFIDKIIDRDGKIIFSQKNFNTQIDNEIIAFPWLDTQEIIINRPYYLIDPINNSERVIDKRIAYLMEDTLKGFMKNGVAGRKSSFLNRDDIAGKTGTTNNSVSTWFSGFHKIL
;
A
#
# COMPACT_ATOMS: atom_id res chain seq x y z
N MET A 1 -18.26 43.30 -21.40
CA MET A 1 -18.00 42.02 -20.70
C MET A 1 -18.15 40.91 -21.74
N ARG A 2 -17.06 40.46 -22.38
CA ARG A 2 -17.13 39.38 -23.38
C ARG A 2 -17.31 38.07 -22.62
N ILE A 3 -18.55 37.59 -22.54
CA ILE A 3 -18.81 36.18 -22.26
C ILE A 3 -18.30 35.45 -23.50
N LEU A 4 -17.05 34.99 -23.49
CA LEU A 4 -16.60 33.95 -24.39
C LEU A 4 -17.54 32.78 -24.13
N SER A 5 -18.50 32.57 -25.02
CA SER A 5 -19.42 31.44 -24.95
C SER A 5 -18.61 30.19 -25.25
N LEU A 6 -17.93 29.66 -24.24
CA LEU A 6 -17.26 28.37 -24.36
C LEU A 6 -18.35 27.34 -24.71
N LYS A 7 -18.20 26.72 -25.87
CA LYS A 7 -19.14 25.72 -26.38
C LYS A 7 -18.53 24.33 -26.20
N CYS A 8 -19.38 23.37 -25.87
CA CYS A 8 -19.06 21.95 -25.92
C CYS A 8 -19.53 21.43 -27.28
N PHE A 9 -18.60 20.95 -28.11
CA PHE A 9 -18.90 20.36 -29.42
C PHE A 9 -18.71 18.85 -29.33
N TRP A 10 -19.49 18.10 -30.11
CA TRP A 10 -19.24 16.67 -30.26
C TRP A 10 -17.87 16.43 -30.91
N SER A 11 -17.11 15.49 -30.37
CA SER A 11 -15.86 14.99 -30.92
C SER A 11 -15.74 13.49 -30.63
N ASP A 12 -14.81 12.83 -31.32
CA ASP A 12 -14.46 11.44 -31.07
C ASP A 12 -13.92 11.18 -29.66
N ASP A 13 -13.55 12.25 -28.93
CA ASP A 13 -13.12 12.14 -27.54
C ASP A 13 -14.25 11.61 -26.65
N TYR A 14 -15.53 11.85 -26.96
CA TYR A 14 -16.66 11.36 -26.15
C TYR A 14 -17.03 9.89 -26.39
N LYS A 15 -16.27 9.16 -27.20
CA LYS A 15 -16.46 7.72 -27.36
C LYS A 15 -16.25 6.94 -26.04
N TRP A 16 -15.64 7.56 -25.03
CA TRP A 16 -15.53 7.00 -23.68
C TRP A 16 -16.87 6.94 -22.93
N ALA A 17 -17.84 7.81 -23.24
CA ALA A 17 -19.11 7.98 -22.52
C ALA A 17 -20.13 6.87 -22.85
N ARG A 18 -19.68 5.62 -22.81
CA ARG A 18 -20.53 4.44 -22.99
C ARG A 18 -21.34 4.21 -21.73
N GLU A 19 -22.60 3.82 -21.90
CA GLU A 19 -23.44 3.42 -20.78
C GLU A 19 -22.80 2.26 -20.00
N LYS A 20 -22.73 2.39 -18.68
CA LYS A 20 -22.27 1.33 -17.78
C LYS A 20 -23.44 0.39 -17.49
N ILE A 21 -23.46 -0.78 -18.12
CA ILE A 21 -24.49 -1.81 -17.92
C ILE A 21 -24.18 -2.60 -16.65
N SER A 22 -22.92 -2.98 -16.47
CA SER A 22 -22.42 -3.63 -15.25
C SER A 22 -20.95 -3.26 -15.01
N ILE A 23 -20.34 -3.81 -13.95
CA ILE A 23 -18.93 -3.53 -13.62
C ILE A 23 -17.94 -3.98 -14.73
N ASN A 24 -18.32 -4.99 -15.51
CA ASN A 24 -17.49 -5.57 -16.57
C ASN A 24 -18.10 -5.41 -17.97
N GLU A 25 -19.20 -4.65 -18.10
CA GLU A 25 -19.93 -4.52 -19.36
C GLU A 25 -20.31 -3.07 -19.65
N LEU A 26 -19.93 -2.63 -20.84
CA LEU A 26 -20.24 -1.30 -21.36
C LEU A 26 -21.14 -1.43 -22.59
N GLY A 27 -22.11 -0.52 -22.71
CA GLY A 27 -23.02 -0.42 -23.85
C GLY A 27 -22.32 -0.01 -25.14
N LYS A 28 -23.11 0.35 -26.17
CA LYS A 28 -22.57 0.73 -27.47
C LYS A 28 -21.76 2.03 -27.39
N VAL A 29 -20.83 2.21 -28.33
CA VAL A 29 -20.08 3.47 -28.48
C VAL A 29 -21.06 4.55 -28.94
N PRO A 30 -21.14 5.70 -28.26
CA PRO A 30 -22.02 6.79 -28.67
C PRO A 30 -21.52 7.47 -29.95
N ASN A 31 -22.45 7.92 -30.79
CA ASN A 31 -22.23 8.68 -32.03
C ASN A 31 -22.64 10.16 -31.90
N GLY A 32 -23.27 10.55 -30.80
CA GLY A 32 -23.61 11.93 -30.49
C GLY A 32 -24.05 12.11 -29.04
N PHE A 33 -24.14 13.36 -28.57
CA PHE A 33 -24.60 13.67 -27.21
C PHE A 33 -26.01 13.14 -26.92
N ASN A 34 -26.88 13.10 -27.92
CA ASN A 34 -28.26 12.61 -27.76
C ASN A 34 -28.33 11.11 -27.42
N ASP A 35 -27.23 10.36 -27.55
CA ASP A 35 -27.21 8.94 -27.20
C ASP A 35 -27.14 8.71 -25.68
N PHE A 36 -26.73 9.72 -24.90
CA PHE A 36 -26.54 9.58 -23.45
C PHE A 36 -26.87 10.84 -22.63
N LEU A 37 -27.25 11.96 -23.27
CA LEU A 37 -27.73 13.17 -22.61
C LEU A 37 -29.17 13.48 -23.01
N ASN A 38 -29.96 13.87 -22.02
CA ASN A 38 -31.30 14.39 -22.17
C ASN A 38 -31.38 15.86 -21.75
N PHE A 39 -32.39 16.57 -22.26
CA PHE A 39 -32.65 17.92 -21.81
C PHE A 39 -33.03 17.93 -20.33
N GLY A 40 -32.33 18.72 -19.52
CA GLY A 40 -32.53 18.81 -18.07
C GLY A 40 -31.50 18.04 -17.24
N ASP A 41 -30.60 17.28 -17.87
CA ASP A 41 -29.55 16.54 -17.17
C ASP A 41 -28.55 17.48 -16.46
N PHE A 42 -28.15 17.09 -15.25
CA PHE A 42 -27.04 17.71 -14.54
C PHE A 42 -25.74 17.03 -14.97
N ILE A 43 -24.84 17.80 -15.57
CA ILE A 43 -23.57 17.30 -16.10
C ILE A 43 -22.39 18.02 -15.47
N HIS A 44 -21.24 17.36 -15.48
CA HIS A 44 -19.97 17.97 -15.12
C HIS A 44 -19.21 18.37 -16.39
N LEU A 45 -18.70 19.60 -16.39
CA LEU A 45 -17.88 20.12 -17.47
C LEU A 45 -16.49 20.45 -16.93
N LYS A 46 -15.46 19.97 -17.61
CA LYS A 46 -14.08 20.36 -17.39
C LYS A 46 -13.74 21.54 -18.30
N LYS A 47 -13.16 22.59 -17.72
CA LYS A 47 -12.66 23.73 -18.47
C LYS A 47 -11.25 23.44 -18.96
N ASN A 48 -11.10 23.34 -20.27
CA ASN A 48 -9.80 23.42 -20.95
C ASN A 48 -9.56 24.87 -21.37
N ASP A 49 -8.36 25.20 -21.85
CA ASP A 49 -7.94 26.58 -22.13
C ASP A 49 -8.95 27.33 -23.02
N ASP A 50 -9.41 26.69 -24.10
CA ASP A 50 -10.28 27.30 -25.12
C ASP A 50 -11.69 26.70 -25.23
N TYR A 51 -11.99 25.60 -24.53
CA TYR A 51 -13.28 24.91 -24.65
C TYR A 51 -13.70 24.17 -23.36
N LEU A 52 -14.99 23.85 -23.28
CA LEU A 52 -15.53 22.97 -22.24
C LEU A 52 -15.64 21.55 -22.78
N SER A 53 -15.23 20.56 -21.99
CA SER A 53 -15.45 19.16 -22.30
C SER A 53 -16.32 18.49 -21.24
N LEU A 54 -17.18 17.57 -21.65
CA LEU A 54 -17.89 16.70 -20.71
C LEU A 54 -16.90 15.87 -19.90
N ASP A 55 -17.17 15.72 -18.61
CA ASP A 55 -16.40 14.89 -17.69
C ASP A 55 -17.35 14.16 -16.74
N GLN A 56 -16.85 13.14 -16.05
CA GLN A 56 -17.60 12.39 -15.05
C GLN A 56 -16.80 12.32 -13.76
N VAL A 57 -17.43 12.72 -12.65
CA VAL A 57 -16.83 12.52 -11.32
C VAL A 57 -16.77 11.02 -11.05
N PRO A 58 -15.57 10.45 -10.83
CA PRO A 58 -15.45 9.02 -10.59
C PRO A 58 -16.21 8.57 -9.34
N GLU A 59 -16.94 7.45 -9.43
CA GLU A 59 -17.55 6.78 -8.27
C GLU A 59 -16.49 6.15 -7.36
N VAL A 60 -15.38 5.70 -7.94
CA VAL A 60 -14.27 5.07 -7.23
C VAL A 60 -13.52 6.08 -6.37
N GLU A 61 -13.02 5.60 -5.23
CA GLU A 61 -12.18 6.35 -4.31
C GLU A 61 -10.73 5.91 -4.41
N ALA A 62 -9.82 6.81 -4.06
CA ALA A 62 -8.39 6.55 -4.00
C ALA A 62 -7.79 7.21 -2.77
N SER A 63 -6.66 6.68 -2.31
CA SER A 63 -5.86 7.28 -1.26
C SER A 63 -4.39 7.07 -1.56
N LEU A 64 -3.56 7.98 -1.04
CA LEU A 64 -2.11 7.95 -1.23
C LEU A 64 -1.43 8.48 0.02
N ILE A 65 -0.39 7.78 0.45
CA ILE A 65 0.56 8.26 1.46
C ILE A 65 1.97 7.97 0.97
N SER A 66 2.85 8.96 1.14
CA SER A 66 4.28 8.82 0.90
C SER A 66 5.03 9.38 2.10
N ILE A 67 6.06 8.66 2.53
CA ILE A 67 6.89 9.02 3.67
C ILE A 67 8.36 8.89 3.31
N ASP A 68 9.20 9.61 4.04
CA ASP A 68 10.62 9.30 4.14
C ASP A 68 10.77 8.03 5.01
N PRO A 69 11.35 6.94 4.48
CA PRO A 69 11.44 5.68 5.21
C PRO A 69 12.46 5.71 6.35
N GLU A 70 13.45 6.61 6.32
CA GLU A 70 14.46 6.76 7.37
C GLU A 70 13.87 7.53 8.55
N THR A 71 13.28 8.68 8.30
CA THR A 71 12.79 9.58 9.35
C THR A 71 11.35 9.32 9.77
N GLY A 72 10.52 8.75 8.89
CA GLY A 72 9.07 8.63 9.08
C GLY A 72 8.30 9.91 8.75
N GLU A 73 8.94 10.93 8.17
CA GLU A 73 8.27 12.18 7.79
C GLU A 73 7.28 11.95 6.65
N VAL A 74 6.05 12.46 6.77
CA VAL A 74 5.06 12.42 5.70
C VAL A 74 5.40 13.45 4.62
N ILE A 75 5.65 12.98 3.40
CA ILE A 75 5.96 13.81 2.23
C ILE A 75 4.69 14.19 1.45
N ALA A 76 3.76 13.24 1.32
CA ALA A 76 2.48 13.46 0.65
C ALA A 76 1.36 12.66 1.30
N TYR A 77 0.18 13.27 1.39
CA TYR A 77 -0.98 12.67 2.04
C TYR A 77 -2.28 13.03 1.30
N VAL A 78 -3.01 12.01 0.86
CA VAL A 78 -4.30 12.13 0.17
C VAL A 78 -5.27 11.11 0.75
N GLY A 79 -6.19 11.56 1.62
CA GLY A 79 -7.17 10.71 2.31
C GLY A 79 -8.39 10.30 1.48
N GLY A 80 -8.57 10.85 0.28
CA GLY A 80 -9.72 10.59 -0.57
C GLY A 80 -9.67 11.39 -1.87
N LYS A 81 -10.61 11.12 -2.78
CA LYS A 81 -10.68 11.81 -4.09
C LYS A 81 -10.86 13.33 -3.96
N ASN A 82 -11.74 13.77 -3.05
CA ASN A 82 -12.05 15.18 -2.84
C ASN A 82 -12.50 15.43 -1.40
N PHE A 83 -11.77 16.28 -0.68
CA PHE A 83 -12.06 16.61 0.70
C PHE A 83 -13.40 17.32 0.89
N ASN A 84 -13.79 18.19 -0.06
CA ASN A 84 -15.05 18.94 0.04
C ASN A 84 -16.29 18.03 -0.08
N ASP A 85 -16.14 16.88 -0.76
CA ASP A 85 -17.21 15.89 -0.91
C ASP A 85 -17.26 14.95 0.30
N SER A 86 -16.10 14.61 0.86
CA SER A 86 -15.99 13.70 2.00
C SER A 86 -14.73 13.98 2.82
N ASN A 87 -14.91 14.24 4.11
CA ASN A 87 -13.82 14.38 5.09
C ASN A 87 -13.33 13.02 5.62
N PHE A 88 -13.79 11.90 5.07
CA PHE A 88 -13.40 10.57 5.54
C PHE A 88 -11.97 10.24 5.08
N ASP A 89 -11.10 9.97 6.05
CA ASP A 89 -9.69 9.68 5.82
C ASP A 89 -9.45 8.19 5.54
N ARG A 90 -9.20 7.86 4.28
CA ARG A 90 -8.94 6.47 3.88
C ARG A 90 -7.51 6.02 4.16
N VAL A 91 -6.56 6.94 4.40
CA VAL A 91 -5.18 6.57 4.69
C VAL A 91 -5.04 6.00 6.10
N SER A 92 -5.70 6.61 7.09
CA SER A 92 -5.66 6.13 8.48
C SER A 92 -6.85 5.26 8.87
N SER A 93 -8.04 5.53 8.32
CA SER A 93 -9.30 5.00 8.86
C SER A 93 -10.02 4.02 7.92
N SER A 94 -9.46 3.72 6.75
CA SER A 94 -9.94 2.62 5.90
C SER A 94 -9.01 1.41 6.03
N PHE A 95 -9.60 0.22 6.10
CA PHE A 95 -8.87 -1.04 6.24
C PHE A 95 -9.27 -2.04 5.14
N PRO A 96 -8.91 -1.80 3.86
CA PRO A 96 -9.17 -2.79 2.80
C PRO A 96 -8.28 -4.02 2.98
N GLN A 97 -8.67 -5.13 2.34
CA GLN A 97 -7.78 -6.28 2.20
C GLN A 97 -6.55 -5.89 1.37
N SER A 98 -5.36 -6.23 1.86
CA SER A 98 -4.08 -5.88 1.20
C SER A 98 -3.78 -6.71 -0.05
N GLY A 99 -4.33 -7.93 -0.12
CA GLY A 99 -4.11 -8.86 -1.21
C GLY A 99 -2.63 -9.20 -1.41
N SER A 100 -2.22 -9.39 -2.67
CA SER A 100 -0.83 -9.75 -3.00
C SER A 100 0.25 -8.72 -2.60
N SER A 101 -0.12 -7.51 -2.16
CA SER A 101 0.84 -6.54 -1.59
C SER A 101 1.38 -7.01 -0.23
N PHE A 102 0.72 -7.96 0.44
CA PHE A 102 1.14 -8.50 1.72
C PHE A 102 2.23 -9.59 1.62
N LYS A 103 2.36 -10.23 0.46
CA LYS A 103 3.29 -11.35 0.25
C LYS A 103 4.73 -11.09 0.67
N PRO A 104 5.33 -9.90 0.44
CA PRO A 104 6.73 -9.65 0.83
C PRO A 104 6.99 -9.94 2.30
N PHE A 105 6.03 -9.69 3.19
CA PHE A 105 6.19 -9.92 4.62
C PHE A 105 6.18 -11.43 4.98
N ILE A 106 5.35 -12.22 4.30
CA ILE A 106 5.36 -13.69 4.41
C ILE A 106 6.69 -14.27 3.93
N TYR A 107 7.21 -13.77 2.80
CA TYR A 107 8.48 -14.24 2.25
C TYR A 107 9.66 -13.82 3.13
N SER A 108 9.61 -12.61 3.69
CA SER A 108 10.57 -12.15 4.70
C SER A 108 10.57 -13.06 5.94
N SER A 109 9.38 -13.48 6.41
CA SER A 109 9.25 -14.46 7.50
C SER A 109 9.89 -15.80 7.12
N GLY A 110 9.67 -16.26 5.88
CA GLY A 110 10.33 -17.45 5.34
C GLY A 110 11.85 -17.37 5.44
N ILE A 111 12.43 -16.29 4.93
CA ILE A 111 13.89 -16.10 4.91
C ILE A 111 14.46 -16.01 6.32
N ALA A 112 13.77 -15.30 7.22
CA ALA A 112 14.15 -15.23 8.63
C ALA A 112 14.19 -16.60 9.32
N ASN A 113 13.47 -17.58 8.78
CA ASN A 113 13.30 -18.91 9.35
C ASN A 113 14.05 -20.00 8.58
N GLY A 114 15.11 -19.62 7.86
CA GLY A 114 16.06 -20.57 7.25
C GLY A 114 15.80 -20.89 5.78
N TYR A 115 14.74 -20.35 5.18
CA TYR A 115 14.56 -20.42 3.74
C TYR A 115 15.50 -19.45 3.04
N ASN A 116 15.83 -19.73 1.79
CA ASN A 116 16.56 -18.80 0.95
C ASN A 116 15.78 -18.54 -0.35
N LEU A 117 16.14 -17.47 -1.06
CA LEU A 117 15.44 -17.08 -2.28
C LEU A 117 15.51 -18.13 -3.41
N SER A 118 16.47 -19.05 -3.36
CA SER A 118 16.60 -20.18 -4.28
C SER A 118 15.87 -21.45 -3.83
N THR A 119 15.25 -21.47 -2.64
CA THR A 119 14.47 -22.61 -2.18
C THR A 119 13.34 -22.88 -3.17
N LEU A 120 13.25 -24.13 -3.64
CA LEU A 120 12.23 -24.56 -4.57
C LEU A 120 11.00 -25.03 -3.81
N ILE A 121 9.85 -24.45 -4.16
CA ILE A 121 8.53 -24.94 -3.72
C ILE A 121 7.75 -25.32 -4.97
N ASN A 122 7.11 -26.48 -4.92
CA ASN A 122 6.32 -26.97 -6.05
C ASN A 122 4.99 -26.22 -6.16
N ASP A 123 4.78 -25.49 -7.26
CA ASP A 123 3.50 -24.90 -7.66
C ASP A 123 2.67 -25.93 -8.43
N ALA A 124 1.77 -26.60 -7.72
CA ALA A 124 0.91 -27.66 -8.25
C ALA A 124 -0.43 -27.64 -7.50
N PRO A 125 -1.53 -28.08 -8.15
CA PRO A 125 -2.85 -28.13 -7.54
C PRO A 125 -2.81 -28.90 -6.22
N ILE A 126 -3.41 -28.33 -5.18
CA ILE A 126 -3.46 -28.93 -3.85
C ILE A 126 -4.75 -28.50 -3.16
N ILE A 127 -5.29 -29.40 -2.35
CA ILE A 127 -6.40 -29.13 -1.45
C ILE A 127 -5.80 -28.88 -0.08
N PHE A 128 -6.14 -27.75 0.53
CA PHE A 128 -5.76 -27.45 1.90
C PHE A 128 -6.91 -27.80 2.84
N GLU A 129 -6.61 -28.66 3.80
CA GLU A 129 -7.43 -28.91 4.97
C GLU A 129 -6.75 -28.18 6.13
N ASP A 130 -7.42 -27.17 6.68
CA ASP A 130 -6.99 -26.37 7.81
C ASP A 130 -8.11 -26.45 8.84
N GLU A 131 -7.78 -26.73 10.10
CA GLU A 131 -8.76 -26.83 11.19
C GLU A 131 -9.53 -25.51 11.39
N ASN A 132 -8.96 -24.39 10.95
CA ASN A 132 -9.59 -23.07 11.01
C ASN A 132 -10.47 -22.74 9.79
N LEU A 133 -10.47 -23.56 8.74
CA LEU A 133 -11.31 -23.35 7.55
C LEU A 133 -12.58 -24.20 7.63
N GLU A 134 -13.72 -23.59 7.31
CA GLU A 134 -15.03 -24.29 7.30
C GLU A 134 -15.12 -25.41 6.24
N SER A 135 -14.28 -25.36 5.20
CA SER A 135 -14.27 -26.37 4.14
C SER A 135 -12.89 -26.51 3.49
N ALA A 136 -12.69 -27.64 2.81
CA ALA A 136 -11.50 -27.93 2.04
C ALA A 136 -11.28 -26.86 0.96
N TRP A 137 -10.16 -26.15 1.05
CA TRP A 137 -9.88 -24.99 0.20
C TRP A 137 -9.00 -25.35 -1.00
N ARG A 138 -9.44 -24.91 -2.18
CA ARG A 138 -8.73 -25.10 -3.46
C ARG A 138 -8.31 -23.74 -4.02
N PRO A 139 -7.14 -23.22 -3.61
CA PRO A 139 -6.63 -21.96 -4.12
C PRO A 139 -6.15 -22.10 -5.56
N GLU A 140 -6.31 -21.01 -6.31
CA GLU A 140 -5.84 -20.89 -7.69
C GLU A 140 -4.87 -19.71 -7.83
N ASN A 141 -3.95 -19.82 -8.79
CA ASN A 141 -3.13 -18.69 -9.21
C ASN A 141 -3.96 -17.75 -10.08
N TYR A 142 -3.71 -16.44 -9.99
CA TYR A 142 -4.43 -15.46 -10.82
C TYR A 142 -4.29 -15.71 -12.33
N THR A 143 -3.17 -16.30 -12.77
CA THR A 143 -2.94 -16.67 -14.16
C THR A 143 -3.67 -17.93 -14.60
N GLY A 144 -4.16 -18.75 -13.66
CA GLY A 144 -4.66 -20.10 -13.93
C GLY A 144 -3.58 -21.13 -14.30
N GLU A 145 -2.30 -20.73 -14.33
CA GLU A 145 -1.17 -21.58 -14.70
C GLU A 145 -0.48 -22.16 -13.45
N PHE A 146 0.20 -23.30 -13.66
CA PHE A 146 1.08 -23.92 -12.67
C PHE A 146 2.51 -23.98 -13.22
N TYR A 147 3.47 -23.55 -12.41
CA TYR A 147 4.88 -23.46 -12.79
C TYR A 147 5.72 -24.69 -12.38
N GLY A 148 5.15 -25.62 -11.61
CA GLY A 148 5.92 -26.74 -11.04
C GLY A 148 6.95 -26.25 -10.00
N PRO A 149 8.12 -26.89 -9.85
CA PRO A 149 9.15 -26.42 -8.94
C PRO A 149 9.65 -25.02 -9.33
N ILE A 150 9.40 -24.04 -8.46
CA ILE A 150 9.76 -22.64 -8.67
C ILE A 150 10.50 -22.09 -7.44
N SER A 151 11.47 -21.20 -7.67
CA SER A 151 12.21 -20.55 -6.59
C SER A 151 11.32 -19.58 -5.80
N LEU A 152 11.59 -19.37 -4.51
CA LEU A 152 10.88 -18.36 -3.73
C LEU A 152 11.02 -16.95 -4.35
N ARG A 153 12.16 -16.62 -4.95
CA ARG A 153 12.36 -15.37 -5.70
C ARG A 153 11.35 -15.24 -6.84
N ASP A 154 11.31 -16.22 -7.72
CA ASP A 154 10.44 -16.18 -8.91
C ASP A 154 8.97 -16.28 -8.52
N ALA A 155 8.64 -17.03 -7.47
CA ALA A 155 7.30 -17.11 -6.94
C ALA A 155 6.79 -15.74 -6.43
N LEU A 156 7.64 -14.95 -5.75
CA LEU A 156 7.28 -13.60 -5.32
C LEU A 156 7.16 -12.64 -6.51
N ILE A 157 8.09 -12.69 -7.47
CA ILE A 157 8.07 -11.88 -8.70
C ILE A 157 6.83 -12.16 -9.55
N LYS A 158 6.42 -13.42 -9.67
CA LYS A 158 5.21 -13.85 -10.39
C LYS A 158 3.96 -13.79 -9.53
N SER A 159 4.10 -13.49 -8.23
CA SER A 159 3.00 -13.43 -7.26
C SER A 159 2.21 -14.74 -7.18
N VAL A 160 2.87 -15.90 -7.19
CA VAL A 160 2.26 -17.24 -7.16
C VAL A 160 1.54 -17.45 -5.82
N ASN A 161 0.25 -17.80 -5.85
CA ASN A 161 -0.57 -17.95 -4.65
C ASN A 161 -0.20 -19.22 -3.89
N ILE A 162 -0.11 -20.34 -4.60
CA ILE A 162 0.09 -21.66 -3.99
C ILE A 162 1.43 -21.75 -3.26
N VAL A 163 2.50 -21.18 -3.83
CA VAL A 163 3.82 -21.14 -3.17
C VAL A 163 3.76 -20.32 -1.88
N SER A 164 3.04 -19.19 -1.89
CA SER A 164 2.89 -18.34 -0.70
C SER A 164 2.15 -19.09 0.42
N ILE A 165 1.11 -19.84 0.06
CA ILE A 165 0.32 -20.65 1.01
C ILE A 165 1.16 -21.81 1.56
N LYS A 166 1.89 -22.54 0.71
CA LYS A 166 2.77 -23.63 1.13
C LYS A 166 3.86 -23.13 2.07
N LEU A 167 4.47 -21.98 1.76
CA LEU A 167 5.46 -21.35 2.63
C LEU A 167 4.87 -21.02 4.01
N LEU A 168 3.70 -20.36 4.06
CA LEU A 168 3.04 -20.06 5.33
C LEU A 168 2.70 -21.34 6.12
N ARG A 169 2.20 -22.38 5.44
CA ARG A 169 1.89 -23.67 6.05
C ARG A 169 3.12 -24.32 6.68
N GLU A 170 4.26 -24.30 6.00
CA GLU A 170 5.51 -24.85 6.52
C GLU A 170 6.08 -24.03 7.69
N LEU A 171 5.93 -22.70 7.66
CA LEU A 171 6.36 -21.83 8.75
C LEU A 171 5.48 -21.97 10.00
N GLY A 172 4.20 -22.22 9.81
CA GLY A 172 3.17 -22.11 10.83
C GLY A 172 2.64 -20.67 10.97
N ILE A 173 1.35 -20.57 11.32
CA ILE A 173 0.62 -19.30 11.41
C ILE A 173 1.14 -18.45 12.57
N GLU A 174 1.23 -19.02 13.78
CA GLU A 174 1.69 -18.29 14.97
C GLU A 174 3.10 -17.72 14.81
N LYS A 175 4.03 -18.53 14.31
CA LYS A 175 5.40 -18.10 14.04
C LYS A 175 5.47 -16.96 13.02
N SER A 176 4.58 -17.02 12.02
CA SER A 176 4.47 -15.96 11.03
C SER A 176 3.86 -14.70 11.63
N HIS A 177 2.84 -14.80 12.49
CA HIS A 177 2.26 -13.67 13.22
C HIS A 177 3.30 -12.95 14.07
N ASP A 178 4.06 -13.68 14.89
CA ASP A 178 5.12 -13.11 15.74
C ASP A 178 6.17 -12.36 14.92
N TYR A 179 6.49 -12.86 13.72
CA TYR A 179 7.40 -12.18 12.82
C TYR A 179 6.77 -10.94 12.17
N LEU A 180 5.48 -10.98 11.83
CA LEU A 180 4.77 -9.88 11.18
C LEU A 180 4.56 -8.68 12.11
N GLU A 181 4.47 -8.88 13.43
CA GLU A 181 4.41 -7.78 14.41
C GLU A 181 5.62 -6.83 14.31
N LYS A 182 6.77 -7.34 13.85
CA LYS A 182 7.99 -6.54 13.62
C LYS A 182 7.81 -5.46 12.56
N PHE A 183 6.85 -5.62 11.66
CA PHE A 183 6.47 -4.61 10.66
C PHE A 183 5.38 -3.64 11.16
N GLY A 184 4.94 -3.82 12.41
CA GLY A 184 3.88 -3.04 13.03
C GLY A 184 2.47 -3.52 12.68
N PHE A 185 2.29 -4.76 12.23
CA PHE A 185 0.95 -5.32 12.11
C PHE A 185 0.44 -5.79 13.47
N GLU A 186 -0.80 -5.43 13.81
CA GLU A 186 -1.42 -5.90 15.05
C GLU A 186 -1.77 -7.39 14.93
N LYS A 187 -1.20 -8.23 15.81
CA LYS A 187 -1.43 -9.69 15.77
C LYS A 187 -2.90 -10.08 15.87
N SER A 188 -3.71 -9.32 16.61
CA SER A 188 -5.16 -9.55 16.75
C SER A 188 -5.93 -9.45 15.42
N ARG A 189 -5.40 -8.67 14.47
CA ARG A 189 -5.99 -8.41 13.15
C ARG A 189 -5.43 -9.29 12.04
N LEU A 190 -4.44 -10.13 12.34
CA LEU A 190 -3.90 -11.10 11.40
C LEU A 190 -4.84 -12.32 11.30
N PRO A 191 -5.27 -12.71 10.08
CA PRO A 191 -6.01 -13.95 9.89
C PRO A 191 -5.28 -15.16 10.49
N LYS A 192 -6.05 -16.03 11.16
CA LYS A 192 -5.55 -17.22 11.87
C LYS A 192 -5.59 -18.48 11.01
N ASP A 193 -5.60 -18.32 9.70
CA ASP A 193 -5.68 -19.39 8.71
C ASP A 193 -4.70 -19.13 7.55
N LEU A 194 -4.60 -20.10 6.64
CA LEU A 194 -3.70 -20.01 5.50
C LEU A 194 -4.03 -18.90 4.47
N SER A 195 -5.21 -18.28 4.54
CA SER A 195 -5.57 -17.15 3.67
C SER A 195 -4.72 -15.91 3.93
N LEU A 196 -4.07 -15.81 5.10
CA LEU A 196 -3.09 -14.78 5.42
C LEU A 196 -2.01 -14.67 4.33
N ALA A 197 -1.59 -15.79 3.73
CA ALA A 197 -0.60 -15.82 2.66
C ALA A 197 -1.03 -15.07 1.38
N LEU A 198 -2.33 -14.82 1.23
CA LEU A 198 -2.92 -14.09 0.11
C LEU A 198 -3.25 -12.64 0.46
N GLY A 199 -2.98 -12.19 1.69
CA GLY A 199 -3.30 -10.84 2.15
C GLY A 199 -4.79 -10.62 2.39
N SER A 200 -5.48 -11.63 2.94
CA SER A 200 -6.87 -11.50 3.42
C SER A 200 -7.00 -10.58 4.63
N GLY A 201 -5.89 -10.19 5.27
CA GLY A 201 -5.84 -9.21 6.33
C GLY A 201 -6.17 -7.80 5.86
N ASN A 202 -6.93 -7.08 6.69
CA ASN A 202 -7.39 -5.73 6.47
C ASN A 202 -6.39 -4.73 7.07
N PHE A 203 -5.76 -3.89 6.26
CA PHE A 203 -4.77 -2.90 6.72
C PHE A 203 -4.99 -1.56 6.04
N SER A 204 -4.70 -0.48 6.76
CA SER A 204 -4.76 0.86 6.21
C SER A 204 -3.52 1.20 5.39
N PRO A 205 -3.61 2.15 4.45
CA PRO A 205 -2.45 2.62 3.70
C PRO A 205 -1.28 3.07 4.59
N ILE A 206 -1.56 3.66 5.76
CA ILE A 206 -0.49 4.06 6.68
C ILE A 206 0.21 2.88 7.37
N GLU A 207 -0.52 1.81 7.68
CA GLU A 207 0.08 0.57 8.20
C GLU A 207 0.95 -0.10 7.13
N MET A 208 0.46 -0.14 5.89
CA MET A 208 1.20 -0.70 4.77
C MET A 208 2.47 0.10 4.46
N VAL A 209 2.42 1.44 4.44
CA VAL A 209 3.63 2.24 4.17
C VAL A 209 4.66 2.12 5.29
N ARG A 210 4.25 2.02 6.56
CA ARG A 210 5.15 1.70 7.70
C ARG A 210 5.82 0.35 7.49
N ALA A 211 5.06 -0.68 7.13
CA ALA A 211 5.62 -2.01 6.92
C ALA A 211 6.62 -2.03 5.75
N TYR A 212 6.32 -1.35 4.65
CA TYR A 212 7.26 -1.23 3.53
C TYR A 212 8.50 -0.38 3.87
N SER A 213 8.37 0.62 4.74
CA SER A 213 9.50 1.44 5.17
C SER A 213 10.55 0.62 5.90
N VAL A 214 10.15 -0.44 6.61
CA VAL A 214 11.10 -1.39 7.22
C VAL A 214 12.04 -1.99 6.18
N ILE A 215 11.53 -2.39 5.02
CA ILE A 215 12.37 -2.94 3.96
C ILE A 215 13.23 -1.84 3.33
N ALA A 216 12.65 -0.66 3.12
CA ALA A 216 13.35 0.49 2.53
C ALA A 216 14.48 1.03 3.42
N ASN A 217 14.31 0.98 4.75
CA ASN A 217 15.23 1.49 5.77
C ASN A 217 16.09 0.37 6.38
N ASP A 218 16.55 -0.57 5.55
CA ASP A 218 17.45 -1.67 5.93
C ASP A 218 16.99 -2.53 7.12
N GLY A 219 15.71 -2.49 7.50
CA GLY A 219 15.13 -3.21 8.62
C GLY A 219 14.85 -2.40 9.87
N TYR A 220 14.96 -1.06 9.85
CA TYR A 220 14.49 -0.20 10.93
C TYR A 220 13.03 0.20 10.72
N ILE A 221 12.28 0.33 11.81
CA ILE A 221 10.91 0.82 11.78
C ILE A 221 10.88 2.29 12.21
N SER A 222 10.28 3.14 11.39
CA SER A 222 10.21 4.58 11.66
C SER A 222 8.80 4.98 12.07
N ASN A 223 8.70 5.87 13.04
CA ASN A 223 7.41 6.37 13.53
C ASN A 223 6.92 7.52 12.64
N ILE A 224 5.74 7.31 12.04
CA ILE A 224 5.23 8.22 11.01
C ILE A 224 4.67 9.49 11.66
N HIS A 225 5.17 10.65 11.23
CA HIS A 225 4.79 11.96 11.77
C HIS A 225 4.60 13.00 10.65
N PHE A 226 3.75 14.00 10.90
CA PHE A 226 3.49 15.10 9.95
C PHE A 226 3.88 16.49 10.46
N ILE A 227 4.13 16.64 11.77
CA ILE A 227 4.54 17.92 12.36
C ILE A 227 6.07 17.93 12.47
N ASP A 228 6.73 18.71 11.62
CA ASP A 228 8.16 19.00 11.76
C ASP A 228 8.42 19.97 12.92
N LYS A 229 7.64 21.06 13.00
CA LYS A 229 7.91 22.16 13.92
C LYS A 229 6.65 22.90 14.35
N ILE A 230 6.58 23.27 15.63
CA ILE A 230 5.56 24.17 16.19
C ILE A 230 6.25 25.45 16.65
N ILE A 231 5.75 26.60 16.19
CA ILE A 231 6.22 27.93 16.59
C ILE A 231 5.10 28.70 17.27
N ASP A 232 5.45 29.50 18.27
CA ASP A 232 4.52 30.48 18.84
C ASP A 232 4.41 31.74 17.97
N ARG A 233 3.52 32.65 18.37
CA ARG A 233 3.30 33.94 17.69
C ARG A 233 4.51 34.87 17.70
N ASP A 234 5.45 34.66 18.63
CA ASP A 234 6.66 35.47 18.80
C ASP A 234 7.86 34.84 18.05
N GLY A 235 7.63 33.71 17.36
CA GLY A 235 8.62 33.00 16.56
C GLY A 235 9.49 32.02 17.37
N LYS A 236 9.20 31.81 18.66
CA LYS A 236 9.89 30.83 19.48
C LYS A 236 9.45 29.42 19.09
N ILE A 237 10.43 28.51 18.98
CA ILE A 237 10.19 27.09 18.72
C ILE A 237 9.63 26.46 19.99
N ILE A 238 8.40 25.97 19.92
CA ILE A 238 7.79 25.15 20.98
C ILE A 238 8.28 23.72 20.81
N PHE A 239 8.09 23.15 19.63
CA PHE A 239 8.47 21.77 19.30
C PHE A 239 9.23 21.73 17.97
N SER A 240 10.20 20.81 17.86
CA SER A 240 10.81 20.42 16.60
C SER A 240 11.19 18.95 16.64
N GLN A 241 10.84 18.20 15.59
CA GLN A 241 11.15 16.77 15.47
C GLN A 241 12.65 16.51 15.56
N LYS A 242 13.46 17.37 14.93
CA LYS A 242 14.92 17.27 14.97
C LYS A 242 15.48 17.36 16.40
N ASN A 243 14.97 18.30 17.21
CA ASN A 243 15.39 18.48 18.60
C ASN A 243 14.94 17.30 19.46
N PHE A 244 13.74 16.78 19.21
CA PHE A 244 13.21 15.61 19.92
C PHE A 244 14.08 14.37 19.67
N ASN A 245 14.43 14.08 18.41
CA ASN A 245 15.29 12.95 18.07
C ASN A 245 16.68 13.06 18.73
N THR A 246 17.27 14.27 18.77
CA THR A 246 18.57 14.49 19.44
C THR A 246 18.51 14.37 20.95
N GLN A 247 17.37 14.64 21.59
CA GLN A 247 17.20 14.44 23.03
C GLN A 247 17.11 12.94 23.38
N ILE A 248 16.38 12.15 22.58
CA ILE A 248 16.29 10.68 22.78
C ILE A 248 17.67 10.02 22.75
N ASP A 249 18.52 10.40 21.80
CA ASP A 249 19.87 9.82 21.69
C ASP A 249 20.78 10.16 22.88
N ASN A 250 20.47 11.21 23.65
CA ASN A 250 21.32 11.74 24.71
C ASN A 250 20.81 11.48 26.13
N GLU A 251 19.55 11.10 26.35
CA GLU A 251 18.98 10.93 27.69
C GLU A 251 18.65 9.48 28.04
N ILE A 252 19.31 8.98 29.10
CA ILE A 252 18.75 7.91 29.92
C ILE A 252 17.59 8.54 30.70
N ILE A 253 16.36 8.29 30.24
CA ILE A 253 15.15 8.77 30.94
C ILE A 253 15.07 8.03 32.28
N ALA A 254 15.59 8.65 33.33
CA ALA A 254 15.67 8.05 34.67
C ALA A 254 14.28 7.81 35.31
N PHE A 255 13.24 8.52 34.86
CA PHE A 255 11.89 8.46 35.43
C PHE A 255 10.79 8.62 34.36
N PRO A 256 10.40 7.54 33.65
CA PRO A 256 9.38 7.58 32.59
C PRO A 256 7.98 8.02 33.04
N TRP A 257 7.69 7.99 34.34
CA TRP A 257 6.39 8.40 34.91
C TRP A 257 6.34 9.86 35.34
N LEU A 258 7.45 10.60 35.22
CA LEU A 258 7.50 12.03 35.55
C LEU A 258 7.10 12.85 34.32
N ASP A 259 5.81 12.81 33.99
CA ASP A 259 5.21 13.65 32.95
C ASP A 259 5.24 15.11 33.39
N THR A 260 6.32 15.82 33.06
CA THR A 260 6.34 17.28 33.18
C THR A 260 5.50 17.90 32.08
N GLN A 261 4.88 19.06 32.33
CA GLN A 261 4.13 19.77 31.29
C GLN A 261 4.98 20.05 30.04
N GLU A 262 6.29 20.22 30.22
CA GLU A 262 7.25 20.46 29.13
C GLU A 262 7.45 19.22 28.24
N ILE A 263 7.49 18.01 28.81
CA ILE A 263 7.54 16.74 28.06
C ILE A 263 6.23 16.49 27.31
N ILE A 264 5.08 16.79 27.93
CA ILE A 264 3.76 16.66 27.28
C ILE A 264 3.64 17.59 26.06
N ILE A 265 4.20 18.80 26.15
CA ILE A 265 4.19 19.79 25.07
C ILE A 265 5.17 19.40 23.96
N ASN A 266 6.32 18.82 24.31
CA ASN A 266 7.39 18.50 23.36
C ASN A 266 7.38 17.03 22.91
N ARG A 267 6.19 16.52 22.54
CA ARG A 267 6.07 15.18 21.98
C ARG A 267 5.85 15.20 20.47
N PRO A 268 6.40 14.22 19.74
CA PRO A 268 6.12 14.03 18.33
C PRO A 268 4.65 13.69 18.10
N TYR A 269 4.12 14.18 16.97
CA TYR A 269 2.74 13.96 16.56
C TYR A 269 2.69 12.82 15.55
N TYR A 270 2.53 11.62 16.08
CA TYR A 270 2.44 10.40 15.29
C TYR A 270 1.02 10.18 14.75
N LEU A 271 0.93 9.65 13.52
CA LEU A 271 -0.36 9.35 12.89
C LEU A 271 -0.95 8.00 13.33
N ILE A 272 -0.11 7.10 13.82
CA ILE A 272 -0.47 5.80 14.38
C ILE A 272 0.40 5.54 15.60
N ASP A 273 -0.01 4.59 16.44
CA ASP A 273 0.72 4.26 17.66
C ASP A 273 2.20 4.00 17.36
N PRO A 274 3.12 4.73 18.02
CA PRO A 274 4.54 4.60 17.78
C PRO A 274 5.05 3.26 18.29
N ILE A 275 6.00 2.71 17.56
CA ILE A 275 6.73 1.52 17.97
C ILE A 275 8.07 2.01 18.52
N ASN A 276 8.23 1.90 19.84
CA ASN A 276 9.49 2.27 20.50
C ASN A 276 10.50 1.16 20.30
N ASN A 277 11.19 1.19 19.15
CA ASN A 277 12.32 0.32 18.90
C ASN A 277 13.46 1.10 18.23
N SER A 278 14.53 1.34 18.98
CA SER A 278 15.77 1.90 18.46
C SER A 278 16.62 0.85 17.73
N GLU A 279 16.30 -0.43 17.90
CA GLU A 279 16.99 -1.53 17.25
C GLU A 279 16.33 -1.93 15.93
N ARG A 280 17.11 -2.60 15.11
CA ARG A 280 16.68 -3.12 13.81
C ARG A 280 15.67 -4.26 14.03
N VAL A 281 14.46 -4.12 13.48
CA VAL A 281 13.37 -5.10 13.65
C VAL A 281 13.56 -6.37 12.79
N ILE A 282 14.21 -6.24 11.61
CA ILE A 282 14.56 -7.38 10.75
C ILE A 282 16.04 -7.32 10.35
N ASP A 283 16.66 -8.47 10.06
CA ASP A 283 18.06 -8.49 9.61
C ASP A 283 18.25 -7.68 8.30
N LYS A 284 19.29 -6.84 8.23
CA LYS A 284 19.61 -6.03 7.05
C LYS A 284 19.77 -6.86 5.78
N ARG A 285 20.25 -8.10 5.89
CA ARG A 285 20.38 -9.03 4.76
C ARG A 285 19.02 -9.43 4.23
N ILE A 286 18.03 -9.62 5.10
CA ILE A 286 16.65 -9.94 4.71
C ILE A 286 16.02 -8.74 4.02
N ALA A 287 16.17 -7.54 4.59
CA ALA A 287 15.71 -6.30 3.95
C ALA A 287 16.30 -6.14 2.54
N TYR A 288 17.61 -6.35 2.38
CA TYR A 288 18.29 -6.31 1.09
C TYR A 288 17.75 -7.37 0.09
N LEU A 289 17.57 -8.61 0.53
CA LEU A 289 17.05 -9.69 -0.32
C LEU A 289 15.60 -9.41 -0.77
N MET A 290 14.79 -8.81 0.11
CA MET A 290 13.43 -8.38 -0.22
C MET A 290 13.43 -7.21 -1.19
N GLU A 291 14.26 -6.18 -0.94
CA GLU A 291 14.44 -5.06 -1.86
C GLU A 291 14.85 -5.54 -3.27
N ASP A 292 15.87 -6.40 -3.38
CA ASP A 292 16.33 -6.95 -4.65
C ASP A 292 15.22 -7.73 -5.38
N THR A 293 14.48 -8.56 -4.64
CA THR A 293 13.37 -9.34 -5.22
C THR A 293 12.23 -8.43 -5.69
N LEU A 294 11.92 -7.36 -4.95
CA LEU A 294 10.90 -6.38 -5.31
C LEU A 294 11.31 -5.47 -6.47
N LYS A 295 12.61 -5.14 -6.61
CA LYS A 295 13.14 -4.54 -7.84
C LYS A 295 12.99 -5.51 -9.02
N GLY A 296 13.24 -6.80 -8.79
CA GLY A 296 12.96 -7.87 -9.75
C GLY A 296 11.49 -7.90 -10.20
N PHE A 297 10.54 -7.71 -9.27
CA PHE A 297 9.12 -7.58 -9.59
C PHE A 297 8.83 -6.36 -10.48
N MET A 298 9.45 -5.20 -10.16
CA MET A 298 9.31 -3.98 -10.94
C MET A 298 10.00 -4.04 -12.32
N LYS A 299 10.89 -5.00 -12.57
CA LYS A 299 11.56 -5.18 -13.87
C LYS A 299 10.92 -6.30 -14.70
N ASN A 300 10.73 -7.46 -14.08
CA ASN A 300 10.39 -8.72 -14.75
C ASN A 300 8.98 -9.22 -14.43
N GLY A 301 8.30 -8.62 -13.44
CA GLY A 301 6.95 -8.99 -13.03
C GLY A 301 5.85 -8.26 -13.79
N VAL A 302 4.62 -8.38 -13.28
CA VAL A 302 3.41 -7.78 -13.88
C VAL A 302 3.50 -6.24 -13.95
N ALA A 303 4.27 -5.63 -13.05
CA ALA A 303 4.47 -4.17 -13.04
C ALA A 303 5.49 -3.69 -14.07
N GLY A 304 6.44 -4.52 -14.52
CA GLY A 304 7.62 -4.02 -15.23
C GLY A 304 7.36 -3.36 -16.58
N ARG A 305 6.41 -3.89 -17.37
CA ARG A 305 5.97 -3.20 -18.60
C ARG A 305 5.23 -1.90 -18.32
N LYS A 306 4.50 -1.83 -17.19
CA LYS A 306 3.70 -0.66 -16.82
C LYS A 306 4.53 0.44 -16.20
N SER A 307 5.65 0.14 -15.57
CA SER A 307 6.53 1.12 -14.91
C SER A 307 7.71 1.58 -15.77
N SER A 308 7.92 1.02 -16.96
CA SER A 308 9.07 1.33 -17.82
C SER A 308 9.16 2.80 -18.23
N PHE A 309 8.03 3.52 -18.27
CA PHE A 309 7.98 4.95 -18.57
C PHE A 309 8.70 5.82 -17.53
N LEU A 310 8.92 5.31 -16.31
CA LEU A 310 9.65 6.02 -15.25
C LEU A 310 11.16 6.09 -15.54
N ASN A 311 11.68 5.22 -16.42
CA ASN A 311 13.10 5.11 -16.74
C ASN A 311 14.02 5.05 -15.50
N ARG A 312 13.59 4.25 -14.50
CA ARG A 312 14.28 4.03 -13.23
C ARG A 312 14.36 2.55 -12.92
N ASP A 313 15.49 2.17 -12.35
CA ASP A 313 15.89 0.79 -12.06
C ASP A 313 16.18 0.55 -10.57
N ASP A 314 15.95 1.57 -9.75
CA ASP A 314 16.09 1.59 -8.29
C ASP A 314 14.74 1.50 -7.53
N ILE A 315 13.62 1.41 -8.25
CA ILE A 315 12.29 1.28 -7.65
C ILE A 315 12.01 -0.18 -7.31
N ALA A 316 11.65 -0.42 -6.06
CA ALA A 316 11.11 -1.67 -5.56
C ALA A 316 9.61 -1.51 -5.31
N GLY A 317 8.81 -2.55 -5.53
CA GLY A 317 7.39 -2.49 -5.21
C GLY A 317 6.63 -3.77 -5.47
N LYS A 318 5.34 -3.76 -5.13
CA LYS A 318 4.43 -4.88 -5.32
C LYS A 318 3.01 -4.40 -5.56
N THR A 319 2.33 -5.04 -6.50
CA THR A 319 0.88 -4.87 -6.67
C THR A 319 0.10 -5.77 -5.71
N GLY A 320 -1.04 -5.29 -5.24
CA GLY A 320 -2.05 -6.06 -4.54
C GLY A 320 -3.38 -5.99 -5.28
N THR A 321 -4.01 -7.14 -5.45
CA THR A 321 -5.37 -7.24 -6.01
C THR A 321 -6.11 -8.25 -5.16
N THR A 322 -7.33 -7.90 -4.76
CA THR A 322 -8.20 -8.77 -3.96
C THR A 322 -9.19 -9.48 -4.87
N ASN A 323 -9.88 -10.49 -4.34
CA ASN A 323 -10.96 -11.16 -5.07
C ASN A 323 -11.99 -10.13 -5.56
N ASN A 324 -12.49 -10.34 -6.77
CA ASN A 324 -13.41 -9.43 -7.49
C ASN A 324 -12.87 -7.99 -7.67
N SER A 325 -11.57 -7.77 -7.48
CA SER A 325 -10.92 -6.45 -7.58
C SER A 325 -11.56 -5.35 -6.73
N VAL A 326 -12.15 -5.72 -5.59
CA VAL A 326 -12.79 -4.77 -4.64
C VAL A 326 -11.79 -3.71 -4.16
N SER A 327 -10.52 -4.08 -3.98
CA SER A 327 -9.44 -3.14 -3.72
C SER A 327 -8.23 -3.46 -4.58
N THR A 328 -7.54 -2.41 -5.00
CA THR A 328 -6.32 -2.48 -5.80
C THR A 328 -5.25 -1.63 -5.14
N TRP A 329 -4.09 -2.25 -4.94
CA TRP A 329 -2.97 -1.66 -4.22
C TRP A 329 -1.74 -1.60 -5.09
N PHE A 330 -0.94 -0.57 -4.85
CA PHE A 330 0.46 -0.56 -5.18
C PHE A 330 1.23 -0.02 -3.98
N SER A 331 2.26 -0.75 -3.57
CA SER A 331 3.15 -0.34 -2.49
C SER A 331 4.57 -0.46 -2.99
N GLY A 332 5.34 0.61 -2.87
CA GLY A 332 6.66 0.69 -3.44
C GLY A 332 7.50 1.77 -2.80
N PHE A 333 8.80 1.70 -3.04
CA PHE A 333 9.80 2.59 -2.49
C PHE A 333 11.00 2.66 -3.42
N HIS A 334 11.81 3.70 -3.23
CA HIS A 334 13.18 3.75 -3.69
C HIS A 334 14.03 4.27 -2.52
N LYS A 335 15.32 4.01 -2.55
CA LYS A 335 16.24 4.67 -1.61
C LYS A 335 16.58 6.05 -2.16
N ILE A 336 16.66 7.05 -1.29
CA ILE A 336 17.26 8.33 -1.62
C ILE A 336 18.76 8.11 -1.42
N LEU A 337 19.53 8.09 -2.52
CA LEU A 337 20.98 7.85 -2.50
C LEU A 337 21.75 9.12 -2.10
#